data_AF-A0AAN7UQK9-F1
#
_entry.id   AF-A0AAN7UQK9-F1
#
_cell.length_a   1.000
_cell.length_b   1.000
_cell.length_c   1.000
_cell.angle_alpha   90.00
_cell.angle_beta   90.00
_cell.angle_gamma   90.00
#
_symmetry.space_group_name_H-M   'P 1'
#
loop_
_entity.id
_entity.type
_entity.pdbx_description
1 polymer ?
#
loop_
_entity_poly.entity_id
_entity_poly.type
_entity_poly.pdbx_seq_one_letter_code
_entity_poly.pdbx_strand_id
1 'polypeptide(L)'
;MPEVDPFVLVAFGPPPDDINLDAETETRNDIITGVFLALAILSVLARWISRKISGAHYRADDYIILIALVRSALMVRSAIHRVNLLLDPMYCYWHREHLV
;
A
#
# COMPACT_ATOMS: atom_id res chain seq x y z
N MET A 1 10.70 18.89 14.22
CA MET A 1 10.82 18.96 12.74
C MET A 1 11.57 17.72 12.33
N PRO A 2 10.99 16.81 11.53
CA PRO A 2 11.70 15.60 11.12
C PRO A 2 12.92 16.01 10.29
N GLU A 3 14.08 15.50 10.68
CA GLU A 3 15.37 15.84 10.07
C GLU A 3 15.43 15.17 8.69
N VAL A 4 15.25 15.96 7.62
CA VAL A 4 15.31 15.48 6.24
C VAL A 4 16.72 14.98 5.95
N ASP A 5 16.83 13.75 5.45
CA ASP A 5 18.09 13.09 5.17
C ASP A 5 19.00 13.96 4.26
N PRO A 6 20.25 14.24 4.69
CA PRO A 6 21.16 15.12 3.95
C PRO A 6 21.48 14.62 2.54
N PHE A 7 21.35 13.32 2.27
CA PHE A 7 21.53 12.75 0.93
C PHE A 7 20.39 13.16 -0.02
N VAL A 8 19.16 13.25 0.49
CA VAL A 8 17.98 13.65 -0.30
C VAL A 8 18.05 15.13 -0.66
N LEU A 9 18.47 15.97 0.28
CA LEU A 9 18.69 17.41 0.07
C LEU A 9 19.74 17.71 -1.01
N VAL A 10 20.82 16.92 -1.04
CA VAL A 10 21.90 17.10 -2.04
C VAL A 10 21.46 16.67 -3.44
N ALA A 11 20.63 15.63 -3.55
CA ALA A 11 20.19 15.11 -4.84
C ALA A 11 19.01 15.89 -5.45
N PHE A 12 18.08 16.37 -4.62
CA PHE A 12 16.82 16.96 -5.08
C PHE A 12 16.64 18.45 -4.74
N GLY A 13 17.53 19.02 -3.92
CA GLY A 13 17.44 20.41 -3.46
C GLY A 13 16.47 20.60 -2.29
N PRO A 14 16.42 21.81 -1.70
CA PRO A 14 15.47 22.13 -0.65
C PRO A 14 14.03 22.07 -1.21
N PRO A 15 13.08 21.51 -0.44
CA PRO A 15 11.69 21.44 -0.87
C PRO A 15 11.10 22.85 -1.03
N PRO A 16 10.27 23.10 -2.06
CA PRO A 16 9.59 24.37 -2.23
C PRO A 16 8.60 24.62 -1.08
N ASP A 17 8.55 25.87 -0.58
CA ASP A 17 7.85 26.27 0.65
C ASP A 17 6.33 26.00 0.63
N ASP A 18 5.77 25.80 -0.55
CA ASP A 18 4.36 25.58 -0.85
C ASP A 18 3.96 24.09 -0.87
N ILE A 19 4.93 23.16 -0.76
CA ILE A 19 4.66 21.71 -0.70
C ILE A 19 4.98 21.18 0.69
N ASN A 20 3.95 21.01 1.50
CA ASN A 20 4.06 20.34 2.79
C ASN A 20 4.25 18.83 2.60
N LEU A 21 5.49 18.35 2.72
CA LEU A 21 5.85 16.93 2.66
C LEU A 21 5.45 16.14 3.91
N ASP A 22 5.12 16.82 5.01
CA ASP A 22 4.55 16.21 6.23
C ASP A 22 3.03 15.99 6.10
N ALA A 23 2.38 16.50 5.05
CA ALA A 23 0.95 16.27 4.84
C ALA A 23 0.70 14.80 4.48
N GLU A 24 -0.15 14.12 5.30
CA GLU A 24 -0.55 12.70 5.32
C GLU A 24 -0.78 12.04 3.95
N THR A 25 0.29 11.88 3.18
CA THR A 25 0.26 11.20 1.88
C THR A 25 0.24 9.69 2.08
N GLU A 26 0.69 9.21 3.24
CA GLU A 26 0.65 7.81 3.66
C GLU A 26 -0.79 7.27 3.68
N THR A 27 -1.70 7.93 4.40
CA THR A 27 -3.12 7.55 4.47
C THR A 27 -3.79 7.53 3.09
N ARG A 28 -3.47 8.50 2.23
CA ARG A 28 -4.05 8.58 0.88
C ARG A 28 -3.55 7.45 -0.03
N ASN A 29 -2.25 7.12 0.03
CA ASN A 29 -1.67 6.07 -0.79
C ASN A 29 -2.19 4.69 -0.39
N ASP A 30 -2.46 4.46 0.90
CA ASP A 30 -3.03 3.22 1.39
C ASP A 30 -4.45 2.99 0.87
N ILE A 31 -5.30 4.03 0.88
CA ILE A 31 -6.66 3.96 0.34
C ILE A 31 -6.64 3.60 -1.15
N ILE A 32 -5.82 4.30 -1.94
CA ILE A 32 -5.70 4.06 -3.38
C ILE A 32 -5.22 2.63 -3.65
N THR A 33 -4.22 2.17 -2.89
CA THR A 33 -3.70 0.80 -2.99
C THR A 33 -4.78 -0.23 -2.66
N GLY A 34 -5.59 0.00 -1.63
CA GLY A 34 -6.72 -0.85 -1.27
C GLY A 34 -7.77 -0.96 -2.38
N VAL A 35 -8.11 0.16 -3.03
CA VAL A 35 -9.05 0.18 -4.16
C VAL A 35 -8.51 -0.63 -5.34
N PHE A 36 -7.25 -0.45 -5.72
CA PHE A 36 -6.64 -1.24 -6.79
C PHE A 36 -6.58 -2.73 -6.48
N LEU A 37 -6.30 -3.10 -5.23
CA LEU A 37 -6.31 -4.50 -4.80
C LEU A 37 -7.71 -5.11 -4.92
N ALA A 38 -8.75 -4.37 -4.53
CA ALA A 38 -10.14 -4.81 -4.70
C ALA A 38 -10.52 -5.01 -6.18
N LEU A 39 -10.16 -4.07 -7.04
CA LEU A 39 -10.37 -4.21 -8.50
C LEU A 39 -9.61 -5.39 -9.08
N ALA A 40 -8.39 -5.66 -8.62
CA ALA A 40 -7.62 -6.82 -9.04
C ALA A 40 -8.31 -8.13 -8.64
N ILE A 41 -8.82 -8.24 -7.42
CA ILE A 41 -9.59 -9.41 -6.96
C ILE A 41 -10.83 -9.62 -7.84
N LEU A 42 -11.61 -8.56 -8.08
CA LEU A 42 -12.80 -8.62 -8.93
C LEU A 42 -12.47 -9.07 -10.35
N SER A 43 -11.37 -8.56 -10.93
CA SER A 43 -10.90 -8.96 -12.26
C SER A 43 -10.58 -10.46 -12.33
N VAL A 44 -9.88 -11.01 -11.32
CA VAL A 44 -9.55 -12.44 -11.25
C VAL A 44 -10.82 -13.29 -11.07
N LEU A 45 -11.76 -12.86 -10.23
CA LEU A 45 -13.05 -13.54 -10.06
C LEU A 45 -13.87 -13.54 -11.35
N ALA A 46 -13.96 -12.39 -12.03
CA ALA A 46 -14.66 -12.27 -13.30
C ALA A 46 -14.04 -13.20 -14.37
N ARG A 47 -12.70 -13.28 -14.41
CA ARG A 47 -11.99 -14.22 -15.30
C ARG A 47 -12.33 -15.66 -14.98
N TRP A 48 -12.40 -16.04 -13.70
CA TRP A 48 -12.77 -17.38 -13.29
C TRP A 48 -14.22 -17.73 -13.65
N ILE A 49 -15.14 -16.80 -13.40
CA ILE A 49 -16.57 -16.93 -13.74
C ILE A 49 -16.74 -17.07 -15.26
N SER A 50 -16.06 -16.22 -16.03
CA SER A 50 -16.07 -16.27 -17.49
C SER A 50 -15.62 -17.65 -18.00
N ARG A 51 -14.54 -18.21 -17.45
CA ARG A 51 -14.07 -19.56 -17.83
C ARG A 51 -15.02 -20.68 -17.43
N LYS A 52 -15.66 -20.59 -16.25
CA LYS A 52 -16.71 -21.54 -15.84
C LYS A 52 -17.88 -21.53 -16.81
N ILE A 53 -18.34 -20.34 -17.23
CA ILE A 53 -19.47 -20.19 -18.15
C ILE A 53 -19.09 -20.70 -19.55
N SER A 54 -17.88 -20.41 -20.03
CA SER A 54 -17.39 -20.87 -21.33
C SER A 54 -17.05 -22.36 -21.39
N GLY A 55 -17.11 -23.09 -20.27
CA GLY A 55 -16.70 -24.50 -20.21
C GLY A 55 -15.23 -24.76 -20.60
N ALA A 56 -14.42 -23.71 -20.60
CA ALA A 56 -13.03 -23.77 -21.02
C ALA A 56 -12.15 -24.34 -19.90
N HIS A 57 -11.24 -25.23 -20.26
CA HIS A 57 -10.25 -25.76 -19.30
C HIS A 57 -9.35 -24.62 -18.78
N TYR A 58 -9.06 -24.65 -17.48
CA TYR A 58 -8.13 -23.71 -16.85
C TYR A 58 -6.75 -23.88 -17.48
N ARG A 59 -6.17 -22.78 -17.97
CA ARG A 59 -4.83 -22.79 -18.54
C ARG A 59 -3.82 -22.47 -17.43
N ALA A 60 -2.57 -22.87 -17.61
CA ALA A 60 -1.49 -22.54 -16.68
C ALA A 60 -1.40 -21.03 -16.37
N ASP A 61 -1.75 -20.18 -17.34
CA ASP A 61 -1.88 -18.73 -17.22
C ASP A 61 -2.82 -18.28 -16.08
N ASP A 62 -3.95 -18.97 -15.88
CA ASP A 62 -4.92 -18.60 -14.85
C ASP A 62 -4.40 -18.85 -13.43
N TYR A 63 -3.60 -19.90 -13.26
CA TYR A 63 -2.92 -20.18 -12.01
C TYR A 63 -1.83 -19.16 -11.73
N ILE A 64 -1.08 -18.70 -12.74
CA ILE A 64 -0.07 -17.65 -12.59
C ILE A 64 -0.72 -16.35 -12.12
N ILE A 65 -1.86 -15.96 -12.72
CA ILE A 65 -2.62 -14.77 -12.34
C ILE A 65 -3.09 -14.86 -10.88
N LEU A 66 -3.57 -16.04 -10.44
CA LEU A 66 -3.99 -16.25 -9.05
C LEU A 66 -2.80 -16.17 -8.08
N ILE A 67 -1.66 -16.79 -8.41
CA ILE A 67 -0.44 -16.72 -7.60
C ILE A 67 0.06 -15.28 -7.49
N ALA A 68 0.04 -14.52 -8.60
CA ALA A 68 0.42 -13.11 -8.61
C ALA A 68 -0.49 -12.28 -7.69
N LEU A 69 -1.80 -12.51 -7.74
CA LEU A 69 -2.76 -11.83 -6.86
C LEU A 69 -2.47 -12.12 -5.37
N VAL A 70 -2.27 -13.40 -5.02
CA VAL A 70 -1.96 -13.79 -3.64
C VAL A 70 -0.66 -13.17 -3.16
N ARG A 71 0.38 -13.14 -4.00
CA ARG A 71 1.67 -12.52 -3.66
C ARG A 71 1.51 -11.01 -3.42
N SER A 72 0.78 -10.31 -4.29
CA SER A 72 0.52 -8.87 -4.14
C SER A 72 -0.27 -8.57 -2.87
N ALA A 73 -1.29 -9.37 -2.56
CA ALA A 73 -2.06 -9.22 -1.32
C ALA A 73 -1.20 -9.44 -0.06
N LEU A 74 -0.32 -10.47 -0.07
CA LEU A 74 0.60 -10.72 1.04
C LEU A 74 1.60 -9.58 1.22
N MET A 75 2.11 -9.03 0.12
CA MET A 75 3.03 -7.90 0.15
C MET A 75 2.37 -6.67 0.78
N VAL A 76 1.15 -6.31 0.36
CA VAL A 76 0.39 -5.19 0.94
C VAL A 76 0.13 -5.42 2.43
N ARG A 77 -0.29 -6.63 2.83
CA ARG A 77 -0.45 -6.98 4.26
C ARG A 77 0.86 -6.79 5.04
N SER A 78 2.00 -7.18 4.48
CA SER A 78 3.30 -7.02 5.14
C SER A 78 3.75 -5.56 5.24
N ALA A 79 3.34 -4.72 4.29
CA ALA A 79 3.61 -3.29 4.31
C ALA A 79 2.75 -2.62 5.40
N ILE A 80 1.44 -2.87 5.39
CA ILE A 80 0.50 -2.35 6.40
C ILE A 80 0.91 -2.82 7.81
N HIS A 81 1.31 -4.08 7.97
CA HIS A 81 1.73 -4.59 9.28
C HIS A 81 2.99 -3.88 9.81
N ARG A 82 3.94 -3.54 8.93
CA ARG A 82 5.15 -2.78 9.32
C ARG A 82 4.83 -1.34 9.70
N VAL A 83 3.95 -0.69 8.93
CA VAL A 83 3.44 0.65 9.22
C VAL A 83 2.76 0.67 10.59
N ASN A 84 1.83 -0.27 10.84
CA ASN A 84 1.11 -0.35 12.12
C ASN A 84 2.07 -0.53 13.32
N LEU A 85 3.13 -1.34 13.16
CA LEU A 85 4.17 -1.54 14.17
C LEU A 85 5.00 -0.29 14.48
N LEU A 86 5.15 0.62 13.51
CA LEU A 86 5.86 1.90 13.69
C LEU A 86 4.96 3.00 14.26
N LEU A 87 3.69 3.03 13.85
CA LEU A 87 2.72 4.01 14.33
C LEU A 87 2.23 3.74 15.76
N ASP A 88 2.03 2.49 16.17
CA ASP A 88 1.57 2.14 17.53
C ASP A 88 2.43 2.75 18.66
N PRO A 89 3.77 2.63 18.66
CA PRO A 89 4.61 3.25 19.69
C PRO A 89 4.67 4.77 19.57
N MET A 90 4.64 5.32 18.34
CA MET A 90 4.70 6.77 18.10
C MET A 90 3.41 7.47 18.56
N TYR A 91 2.24 6.85 18.34
CA TYR A 91 0.95 7.34 18.80
C TYR A 91 0.85 7.35 20.33
N CYS A 92 1.38 6.30 20.99
CA CYS A 92 1.46 6.24 22.45
C CYS A 92 2.43 7.29 23.04
N TYR A 93 3.49 7.64 22.32
CA TYR A 93 4.46 8.66 22.73
C TYR A 93 3.85 10.07 22.63
N TRP A 94 3.23 10.39 21.49
CA TRP A 94 2.63 11.69 21.23
C TRP A 94 1.43 11.98 22.16
N HIS A 95 0.58 10.98 22.42
CA HIS A 95 -0.54 11.10 23.35
C HIS A 95 -0.09 11.26 24.82
N ARG A 96 1.13 10.86 25.17
CA ARG A 96 1.70 11.07 26.51
C ARG A 96 2.24 12.49 26.70
N GLU A 97 2.85 13.08 25.66
CA GLU A 97 3.43 14.43 25.74
C GLU A 97 2.39 15.56 25.67
N HIS A 98 1.21 15.32 25.08
CA HIS A 98 0.14 16.33 24.96
C HIS A 98 -0.93 16.28 26.06
N LEU A 99 -0.81 15.39 27.03
CA LEU A 99 -1.71 15.29 28.20
C LEU A 99 -1.05 15.71 29.54
N VAL A 100 0.15 16.31 29.49
CA VAL A 100 0.83 16.95 30.62
C VAL A 100 0.97 18.44 30.33
#